data_AF-A0ABD0M822-F1
#
_entry.id   AF-A0ABD0M822-F1
#
_cell.length_a   1.000
_cell.length_b   1.000
_cell.length_c   1.000
_cell.angle_alpha   90.00
_cell.angle_beta   90.00
_cell.angle_gamma   90.00
#
_symmetry.space_group_name_H-M   'P 1'
#
loop_
_entity.id
_entity.type
_entity.pdbx_description
1 polymer ?
#
loop_
_entity_poly.entity_id
_entity_poly.type
_entity_poly.pdbx_seq_one_letter_code
_entity_poly.pdbx_strand_id
1 'polypeptide(L)'
;TFCVIGQGATWQKRMDDVERFYRARQGSKAHIVLKYRTFFLFQIFGVNSDSVRDSALSYIRQEWPVIVGFKVSGFFTQHYAVMTRYRTRTVRKKVCFLFICWKKTVREYYMYLHMGWGGYKNSWRLAKMFFAAVAKH
;
A
#
# COMPACT_ATOMS: atom_id res chain seq x y z
N THR A 1 -1.23 3.28 12.85
CA THR A 1 -2.16 2.79 11.81
C THR A 1 -3.31 3.77 11.68
N PHE A 2 -3.75 4.02 10.45
CA PHE A 2 -4.77 5.03 10.13
C PHE A 2 -6.16 4.46 10.35
N CYS A 3 -7.05 5.14 11.07
CA CYS A 3 -8.48 4.86 11.07
C CYS A 3 -9.22 6.20 11.11
N VAL A 4 -10.26 6.37 10.27
CA VAL A 4 -10.96 7.65 10.00
C VAL A 4 -11.88 8.10 11.15
N ILE A 5 -11.85 7.44 12.31
CA ILE A 5 -12.76 7.75 13.41
C ILE A 5 -11.99 7.77 14.74
N GLY A 6 -11.47 8.95 15.10
CA GLY A 6 -11.27 9.34 16.51
C GLY A 6 -9.95 9.02 17.23
N GLN A 7 -8.85 8.59 16.58
CA GLN A 7 -7.62 8.19 17.31
C GLN A 7 -6.29 8.75 16.78
N GLY A 8 -6.24 10.02 16.36
CA GLY A 8 -4.96 10.69 16.00
C GLY A 8 -4.51 10.44 14.55
N ALA A 9 -5.37 10.77 13.59
CA ALA A 9 -5.11 10.59 12.16
C ALA A 9 -4.21 11.70 11.58
N THR A 10 -3.12 11.31 10.92
CA THR A 10 -2.34 12.20 10.05
C THR A 10 -2.84 12.05 8.61
N TRP A 11 -3.34 13.15 8.02
CA TRP A 11 -3.78 13.19 6.63
C TRP A 11 -2.62 12.87 5.68
N GLN A 12 -2.90 12.35 4.47
CA GLN A 12 -1.87 12.11 3.43
C GLN A 12 -0.97 13.33 3.20
N LYS A 13 -1.58 14.53 3.18
CA LYS A 13 -0.90 15.83 3.03
C LYS A 13 -0.07 16.27 4.24
N ARG A 14 -0.26 15.61 5.38
CA ARG A 14 0.41 15.89 6.66
C ARG A 14 1.37 14.76 7.05
N MET A 15 1.65 13.80 6.17
CA MET A 15 2.54 12.68 6.49
C MET A 15 3.96 13.14 6.85
N ASP A 16 4.34 14.35 6.46
CA ASP A 16 5.55 15.05 6.91
C ASP A 16 5.54 15.28 8.44
N ASP A 17 4.38 15.41 9.08
CA ASP A 17 4.27 15.54 10.54
C ASP A 17 4.73 14.26 11.26
N VAL A 18 4.66 13.11 10.59
CA VAL A 18 5.14 11.83 11.12
C VAL A 18 6.66 11.73 10.98
N GLU A 19 7.29 12.54 10.12
CA GLU A 19 8.75 12.56 9.97
C GLU A 19 9.44 12.89 11.29
N ARG A 20 8.89 13.83 12.09
CA ARG A 20 9.41 14.14 13.42
C ARG A 20 9.37 12.92 14.35
N PHE A 21 8.30 12.14 14.30
CA PHE A 21 8.16 10.91 15.09
C PHE A 21 9.24 9.88 14.72
N TYR A 22 9.58 9.77 13.43
CA TYR A 22 10.62 8.87 12.94
C TYR A 22 12.03 9.39 13.24
N ARG A 23 12.31 10.69 13.03
CA ARG A 23 13.59 11.31 13.39
C ARG A 23 13.96 11.10 14.85
N ALA A 24 12.98 11.21 15.75
CA ALA A 24 13.18 10.96 17.17
C ALA A 24 13.57 9.51 17.51
N ARG A 25 13.32 8.54 16.62
CA ARG A 25 13.54 7.09 16.85
C ARG A 25 14.61 6.46 15.98
N GLN A 26 14.82 7.00 14.78
CA GLN A 26 15.74 6.48 13.76
C GLN A 26 16.92 7.43 13.50
N GLY A 27 16.98 8.56 14.21
CA GLY A 27 18.06 9.55 14.10
C GLY A 27 17.72 10.74 13.20
N SER A 28 18.53 11.80 13.27
CA SER A 28 18.28 13.09 12.60
C SER A 28 18.27 13.02 11.07
N LYS A 29 18.90 11.99 10.48
CA LYS A 29 18.93 11.74 9.02
C LYS A 29 17.67 11.01 8.50
N ALA A 30 16.83 10.50 9.40
CA ALA A 30 15.62 9.82 9.01
C ALA A 30 14.67 10.77 8.29
N HIS A 31 14.22 10.36 7.11
CA HIS A 31 13.27 11.12 6.31
C HIS A 31 12.19 10.20 5.74
N ILE A 32 11.03 10.79 5.45
CA ILE A 32 9.90 10.06 4.88
C ILE A 32 9.94 10.18 3.36
N VAL A 33 10.04 9.05 2.68
CA VAL A 33 9.84 9.00 1.22
C VAL A 33 8.40 8.61 0.94
N LEU A 34 7.66 9.55 0.33
CA LEU A 34 6.25 9.39 -0.02
C LEU A 34 6.10 9.10 -1.51
N LYS A 35 5.31 8.09 -1.82
CA LYS A 35 4.77 7.84 -3.16
C LYS A 35 3.26 7.68 -3.05
N TYR A 36 2.55 8.67 -3.58
CA TYR A 36 1.09 8.63 -3.64
C TYR A 36 0.65 8.99 -5.05
N ARG A 37 -0.51 8.48 -5.46
CA ARG A 37 -1.16 8.88 -6.70
C ARG A 37 -2.44 9.64 -6.38
N THR A 38 -2.39 10.96 -6.49
CA THR A 38 -3.54 11.86 -6.43
C THR A 38 -4.17 11.94 -7.82
N PHE A 39 -5.11 11.07 -8.16
CA PHE A 39 -6.06 11.42 -9.23
C PHE A 39 -7.42 10.73 -9.03
N PHE A 40 -8.44 11.56 -8.85
CA PHE A 40 -9.84 11.23 -8.54
C PHE A 40 -10.49 10.32 -9.59
N LEU A 41 -10.10 10.45 -10.86
CA LEU A 41 -10.70 9.72 -11.99
C LEU A 41 -10.35 8.21 -12.04
N PHE A 42 -9.27 7.76 -11.38
CA PHE A 42 -8.87 6.34 -11.39
C PHE A 42 -9.42 5.52 -10.21
N GLN A 43 -10.10 6.17 -9.25
CA GLN A 43 -10.73 5.46 -8.14
C GLN A 43 -11.94 4.61 -8.56
N ILE A 44 -12.54 4.91 -9.71
CA ILE A 44 -13.74 4.23 -10.23
C ILE A 44 -13.36 2.93 -10.96
N PHE A 45 -12.18 2.88 -11.61
CA PHE A 45 -11.76 1.73 -12.43
C PHE A 45 -10.74 0.77 -11.78
N GLY A 46 -10.51 0.86 -10.46
CA GLY A 46 -9.67 -0.11 -9.76
C GLY A 46 -8.24 -0.21 -10.29
N VAL A 47 -7.74 0.86 -10.92
CA VAL A 47 -6.37 0.96 -11.45
C VAL A 47 -5.41 1.12 -10.28
N ASN A 48 -5.00 -0.03 -9.76
CA ASN A 48 -3.86 -0.15 -8.86
C ASN A 48 -2.65 0.41 -9.60
N SER A 49 -1.94 1.36 -9.01
CA SER A 49 -0.75 1.90 -9.66
C SER A 49 0.39 0.92 -9.48
N ASP A 50 0.74 0.22 -10.56
CA ASP A 50 1.91 -0.64 -10.62
C ASP A 50 3.17 0.10 -10.14
N SER A 51 3.29 1.41 -10.43
CA SER A 51 4.40 2.24 -9.95
C SER A 51 4.46 2.39 -8.42
N VAL A 52 3.33 2.64 -7.74
CA VAL A 52 3.30 2.73 -6.27
C VAL A 52 3.63 1.37 -5.65
N ARG A 53 3.07 0.28 -6.21
CA ARG A 53 3.40 -1.08 -5.78
C ARG A 53 4.89 -1.36 -5.97
N ASP A 54 5.45 -1.09 -7.13
CA ASP A 54 6.83 -1.45 -7.46
C ASP A 54 7.83 -0.67 -6.61
N SER A 55 7.50 0.59 -6.27
CA SER A 55 8.25 1.36 -5.27
C SER A 55 8.13 0.77 -3.85
N ALA A 56 6.94 0.36 -3.41
CA ALA A 56 6.80 -0.30 -2.12
C ALA A 56 7.59 -1.62 -2.07
N LEU A 57 7.56 -2.40 -3.15
CA LEU A 57 8.32 -3.64 -3.26
C LEU A 57 9.83 -3.41 -3.27
N SER A 58 10.33 -2.33 -3.89
CA SER A 58 11.76 -2.02 -3.87
C SER A 58 12.25 -1.70 -2.45
N TYR A 59 11.47 -0.98 -1.64
CA TYR A 59 11.80 -0.73 -0.23
C TYR A 59 11.74 -1.99 0.63
N ILE A 60 10.75 -2.86 0.41
CA ILE A 60 10.67 -4.14 1.13
C ILE A 60 11.85 -5.06 0.80
N ARG A 61 12.36 -5.04 -0.44
CA ARG A 61 13.59 -5.76 -0.82
C ARG A 61 14.83 -5.21 -0.13
N GLN A 62 14.82 -3.93 0.24
CA GLN A 62 15.85 -3.27 1.03
C GLN A 62 15.57 -3.41 2.55
N GLU A 63 14.67 -4.31 2.95
CA GLU A 63 14.30 -4.60 4.34
C GLU A 63 13.64 -3.43 5.10
N TRP A 64 13.17 -2.42 4.38
CA TRP A 64 12.43 -1.31 4.99
C TRP A 64 10.94 -1.64 5.10
N PRO A 65 10.32 -1.55 6.28
CA PRO A 65 8.87 -1.65 6.41
C PRO A 65 8.20 -0.45 5.75
N VAL A 66 7.14 -0.70 4.99
CA VAL A 66 6.46 0.32 4.18
C VAL A 66 5.05 0.53 4.69
N ILE A 67 4.67 1.77 4.98
CA ILE A 67 3.27 2.11 5.24
C ILE A 67 2.55 2.16 3.88
N VAL A 68 1.49 1.37 3.72
CA VAL A 68 0.71 1.33 2.49
C VAL A 68 -0.74 1.70 2.75
N GLY A 69 -1.31 2.52 1.86
CA GLY A 69 -2.73 2.87 1.85
C GLY A 69 -3.49 2.05 0.80
N PHE A 70 -4.58 1.41 1.22
CA PHE A 70 -5.40 0.55 0.37
C PHE A 70 -6.90 0.70 0.68
N LYS A 71 -7.76 0.35 -0.29
CA LYS A 71 -9.21 0.34 -0.09
C LYS A 71 -9.64 -0.89 0.69
N VAL A 72 -10.50 -0.72 1.69
CA VAL A 72 -11.24 -1.82 2.33
C VAL A 72 -12.68 -1.82 1.79
N SER A 73 -13.47 -2.88 2.02
CA SER A 73 -14.84 -2.93 1.48
C SER A 73 -15.70 -1.81 2.07
N GLY A 74 -16.46 -1.14 1.22
CA GLY A 74 -17.29 0.02 1.56
C GLY A 74 -16.97 1.22 0.67
N PHE A 75 -17.94 2.09 0.48
CA PHE A 75 -17.74 3.37 -0.19
C PHE A 75 -16.93 4.28 0.75
N PHE A 76 -15.80 4.82 0.29
CA PHE A 76 -14.88 5.70 1.04
C PHE A 76 -14.05 5.11 2.19
N THR A 77 -14.11 3.83 2.51
CA THR A 77 -13.26 3.26 3.57
C THR A 77 -11.85 2.94 3.05
N GLN A 78 -10.89 3.77 3.48
CA GLN A 78 -9.46 3.61 3.24
C GLN A 78 -8.78 3.16 4.53
N HIS A 79 -7.75 2.30 4.42
CA HIS A 79 -6.94 1.88 5.57
C HIS A 79 -5.46 2.03 5.25
N TYR A 80 -4.66 2.34 6.26
CA TYR A 80 -3.19 2.39 6.14
C TYR A 80 -2.60 1.44 7.15
N ALA A 81 -1.84 0.49 6.63
CA ALA A 81 -1.21 -0.60 7.38
C ALA A 81 0.28 -0.65 7.05
N VAL A 82 1.03 -1.38 7.86
CA VAL A 82 2.46 -1.60 7.60
C VAL A 82 2.62 -2.88 6.79
N MET A 83 3.18 -2.76 5.60
CA MET A 83 3.66 -3.86 4.77
C MET A 83 5.07 -4.25 5.21
N THR A 84 5.30 -5.56 5.39
CA THR A 84 6.62 -6.09 5.80
C THR A 84 7.12 -7.19 4.87
N ARG A 85 6.23 -7.84 4.11
CA ARG A 85 6.59 -8.94 3.20
C ARG A 85 5.78 -8.87 1.92
N TYR A 86 6.31 -9.47 0.87
CA TYR A 86 5.58 -9.71 -0.36
C TYR A 86 5.78 -11.14 -0.87
N ARG A 87 4.84 -11.60 -1.71
CA ARG A 87 4.98 -12.82 -2.50
C ARG A 87 4.36 -12.62 -3.87
N THR A 88 4.80 -13.40 -4.84
CA THR A 88 4.23 -13.36 -6.19
C THR A 88 3.58 -14.69 -6.54
N ARG A 89 2.45 -14.63 -7.24
CA ARG A 89 1.76 -15.81 -7.76
C ARG A 89 1.49 -15.61 -9.24
N THR A 90 1.91 -16.57 -10.06
CA THR A 90 1.56 -16.58 -11.48
C THR A 90 0.23 -17.29 -11.65
N VAL A 91 -0.73 -16.64 -12.31
CA VAL A 91 -2.08 -17.17 -12.54
C VAL A 91 -2.46 -17.03 -14.00
N ARG A 92 -3.19 -18.00 -14.55
CA ARG A 92 -3.80 -17.87 -15.87
C ARG A 92 -5.20 -17.32 -15.71
N LYS A 93 -5.45 -16.12 -16.24
CA LYS A 93 -6.79 -15.50 -16.25
C LYS A 93 -7.39 -15.61 -17.64
N LYS A 94 -8.68 -15.96 -17.70
CA LYS A 94 -9.46 -15.86 -18.93
C LYS A 94 -9.78 -14.39 -19.16
N VAL A 95 -9.32 -13.85 -20.28
CA VAL A 95 -9.64 -12.50 -20.74
C VAL A 95 -10.49 -12.65 -21.99
N CYS A 96 -11.59 -11.92 -22.06
CA CYS A 96 -12.47 -11.93 -23.21
C CYS A 96 -12.56 -10.50 -23.77
N PHE A 97 -12.48 -10.36 -25.09
CA PHE A 97 -12.76 -9.12 -25.79
C PHE A 97 -13.85 -9.40 -26.82
N LEU A 98 -14.96 -8.67 -26.71
CA LEU A 98 -16.22 -8.94 -27.44
C LEU A 98 -16.66 -10.40 -27.19
N PHE A 99 -16.34 -11.32 -28.10
CA PHE A 99 -16.69 -12.74 -28.05
C PHE A 99 -15.49 -13.69 -28.10
N ILE A 100 -14.27 -13.17 -28.26
CA ILE A 100 -13.06 -13.98 -28.33
C ILE A 100 -12.43 -14.02 -26.94
N CYS A 101 -12.23 -15.22 -26.40
CA CYS A 101 -11.62 -15.43 -25.09
C CYS A 101 -10.29 -16.17 -25.21
N TRP A 102 -9.28 -15.69 -24.52
CA TRP A 102 -7.98 -16.36 -24.41
C TRP A 102 -7.48 -16.40 -22.97
N LYS A 103 -6.55 -17.30 -22.70
CA LYS A 103 -5.88 -17.39 -21.40
C LYS A 103 -4.66 -16.50 -21.42
N LYS A 104 -4.60 -15.52 -20.50
CA LYS A 104 -3.44 -14.67 -20.29
C LYS A 104 -2.75 -15.06 -18.98
N THR A 105 -1.44 -15.30 -19.04
CA THR A 105 -0.62 -15.47 -17.84
C THR A 105 -0.39 -14.10 -17.21
N VAL A 106 -0.77 -13.94 -15.95
CA VAL A 106 -0.65 -12.70 -15.18
C VAL A 106 0.12 -12.99 -13.88
N ARG A 107 1.05 -12.12 -13.54
CA ARG A 107 1.75 -12.16 -12.26
C ARG A 107 1.02 -11.30 -11.24
N GLU A 108 0.49 -11.91 -10.21
CA GLU A 108 -0.13 -11.23 -9.08
C GLU A 108 0.88 -11.04 -7.95
N TYR A 109 0.80 -9.89 -7.31
CA TYR A 109 1.62 -9.53 -6.16
C TYR A 109 0.73 -9.51 -4.94
N TYR A 110 1.20 -10.12 -3.86
CA TYR A 110 0.56 -10.11 -2.56
C TYR A 110 1.48 -9.44 -1.56
N MET A 111 0.89 -8.68 -0.64
CA MET A 111 1.54 -7.99 0.47
C MET A 111 1.01 -8.55 1.78
N TYR A 112 1.92 -8.77 2.74
CA TYR A 112 1.54 -9.08 4.12
C TYR A 112 1.43 -7.79 4.91
N LEU A 113 0.28 -7.58 5.56
CA LEU A 113 -0.05 -6.33 6.22
C LEU A 113 -0.23 -6.51 7.72
N HIS A 114 0.39 -5.62 8.48
CA HIS A 114 0.14 -5.42 9.90
C HIS A 114 -0.86 -4.28 10.07
N MET A 115 -2.07 -4.61 10.51
CA MET A 115 -3.19 -3.66 10.61
C MET A 115 -3.05 -2.69 11.80
N GLY A 116 -2.11 -2.97 12.70
CA GLY A 116 -1.84 -2.19 13.92
C GLY A 116 -2.99 -2.20 14.93
N TRP A 117 -3.66 -3.33 15.04
CA TRP A 117 -4.65 -3.64 16.08
C TRP A 117 -4.13 -4.77 16.98
N GLY A 118 -2.90 -4.64 17.50
CA GLY A 118 -2.29 -5.66 18.36
C GLY A 118 -2.10 -7.04 17.71
N GLY A 119 -2.03 -7.10 16.38
CA GLY A 119 -1.93 -8.35 15.62
C GLY A 119 -3.24 -8.85 15.01
N TYR A 120 -4.38 -8.32 15.44
CA TYR A 120 -5.69 -8.69 14.89
C TYR A 120 -5.81 -8.34 13.40
N LYS A 121 -6.33 -9.29 12.61
CA LYS A 121 -6.55 -9.17 11.16
C LYS A 121 -5.30 -8.90 10.31
N ASN A 122 -4.10 -9.19 10.82
CA ASN A 122 -2.90 -9.22 9.98
C ASN A 122 -3.06 -10.31 8.92
N SER A 123 -2.86 -9.96 7.65
CA SER A 123 -3.14 -10.90 6.56
C SER A 123 -2.43 -10.59 5.26
N TRP A 124 -2.37 -11.61 4.41
CA TRP A 124 -1.98 -11.48 3.01
C TRP A 124 -3.12 -10.85 2.21
N ARG A 125 -2.83 -9.79 1.46
CA ARG A 125 -3.76 -9.14 0.52
C ARG A 125 -3.10 -8.96 -0.82
N LEU A 126 -3.89 -8.87 -1.89
CA LEU A 126 -3.38 -8.42 -3.18
C LEU A 126 -2.75 -7.04 -3.00
N ALA A 127 -1.61 -6.79 -3.64
CA ALA A 127 -0.84 -5.55 -3.57
C ALA A 127 -1.51 -4.42 -4.37
N LYS A 128 -2.74 -4.10 -3.97
CA LYS A 128 -3.61 -3.06 -4.50
C LYS A 128 -3.53 -1.86 -3.57
N MET A 129 -2.66 -0.91 -3.89
CA MET A 129 -2.38 0.25 -3.06
C MET A 129 -2.43 1.55 -3.87
N PHE A 130 -2.81 2.64 -3.21
CA PHE A 130 -2.83 3.99 -3.77
C PHE A 130 -1.76 4.90 -3.13
N PHE A 131 -1.14 4.43 -2.06
CA PHE A 131 -0.16 5.14 -1.25
C PHE A 131 0.90 4.18 -0.73
N ALA A 132 2.15 4.63 -0.72
CA ALA A 132 3.28 3.98 -0.08
C ALA A 132 4.17 5.05 0.58
N ALA A 133 4.61 4.80 1.80
CA ALA A 133 5.56 5.63 2.53
C ALA A 133 6.57 4.78 3.27
N VAL A 134 7.81 5.23 3.31
CA VAL A 134 8.88 4.57 4.05
C VAL A 134 9.65 5.61 4.86
N ALA A 135 10.00 5.25 6.08
CA ALA A 135 10.97 6.00 6.89
C ALA A 135 12.33 5.33 6.72
N LYS A 136 13.32 6.05 6.19
CA LYS A 136 14.68 5.54 5.96
C LYS A 136 15.71 6.57 6.40
N HIS A 137 16.91 6.10 6.78
CA HIS A 137 18.06 6.94 7.14
C HIS A 137 19.13 6.95 6.05
#